data_AF-A0A970UX96-F1
#
_entry.id   AF-A0A970UX96-F1
#
_cell.length_a   1.000
_cell.length_b   1.000
_cell.length_c   1.000
_cell.angle_alpha   90.00
_cell.angle_beta   90.00
_cell.angle_gamma   90.00
#
_symmetry.space_group_name_H-M   'P 1'
#
loop_
_entity.id
_entity.type
_entity.pdbx_description
1 polymer ?
#
loop_
_entity_poly.entity_id
_entity_poly.type
_entity_poly.pdbx_seq_one_letter_code
_entity_poly.pdbx_strand_id
1 'polypeptide(L)' 'MEKTKETTVQINEFKEFVELLPVRDYNMTRRRIINECKITDQIFRNWKNGLSAVPELAKPIINEIAGYEVFNLEGE' A
#
# COMPACT_ATOMS: atom_id res chain seq x y z
N MET A 1 15.45 -32.24 -15.60
CA MET A 1 15.07 -30.83 -15.82
C MET A 1 14.33 -30.38 -14.58
N GLU A 2 15.05 -29.70 -13.68
CA GLU A 2 14.47 -29.19 -12.44
C GLU A 2 13.48 -28.06 -12.77
N LYS A 3 12.28 -28.15 -12.21
CA LYS A 3 11.24 -27.13 -12.33
C LYS A 3 11.76 -25.87 -11.67
N THR A 4 12.04 -24.83 -12.44
CA THR A 4 12.29 -23.47 -11.95
C THR A 4 11.10 -23.07 -11.07
N LYS A 5 11.37 -22.80 -9.80
CA LYS A 5 10.38 -22.23 -8.89
C LYS A 5 10.03 -20.84 -9.43
N GLU A 6 8.87 -20.70 -10.06
CA GLU A 6 8.27 -19.38 -10.31
C GLU A 6 8.20 -18.67 -8.96
N THR A 7 9.08 -17.71 -8.76
CA THR A 7 9.03 -16.83 -7.61
C THR A 7 7.90 -15.87 -7.93
N THR A 8 6.69 -16.17 -7.49
CA THR A 8 5.59 -15.21 -7.51
C THR A 8 6.01 -14.04 -6.64
N VAL A 9 6.53 -12.99 -7.27
CA VAL A 9 6.77 -11.72 -6.59
C VAL A 9 5.38 -11.23 -6.18
N GLN A 10 5.04 -11.39 -4.91
CA GLN A 10 3.86 -10.74 -4.35
C GLN A 10 4.07 -9.24 -4.52
N ILE A 11 3.35 -8.66 -5.49
CA ILE A 11 3.37 -7.22 -5.73
C ILE A 11 2.77 -6.59 -4.48
N ASN A 12 3.48 -5.63 -3.90
CA ASN A 12 2.96 -4.82 -2.80
C ASN A 12 2.49 -3.49 -3.38
N GLU A 13 1.21 -3.42 -3.71
CA GLU A 13 0.57 -2.27 -4.35
C GLU A 13 0.73 -1.01 -3.50
N PHE A 14 0.67 -1.16 -2.17
CA PHE A 14 0.91 -0.05 -1.24
C PHE A 14 2.32 0.52 -1.36
N LYS A 15 3.33 -0.36 -1.47
CA LYS A 15 4.72 0.06 -1.64
C LYS A 15 4.89 0.83 -2.95
N GLU A 16 4.37 0.29 -4.04
CA GLU A 16 4.45 0.91 -5.36
C GLU A 16 3.81 2.30 -5.36
N PHE A 17 2.58 2.40 -4.87
CA PHE A 17 1.90 3.68 -4.68
C PHE A 17 2.77 4.68 -3.90
N VAL A 18 3.30 4.28 -2.73
CA VAL A 18 4.08 5.17 -1.87
C VAL A 18 5.43 5.56 -2.50
N GLU A 19 6.05 4.70 -3.31
CA GLU A 19 7.33 4.97 -3.99
C GLU A 19 7.17 5.85 -5.24
N LEU A 20 6.00 5.83 -5.87
CA LEU A 20 5.66 6.69 -7.00
C LEU A 20 5.26 8.12 -6.58
N LEU A 21 5.03 8.37 -5.30
CA LEU A 21 4.72 9.72 -4.81
C LEU A 21 5.88 10.70 -5.07
N PRO A 22 5.61 11.90 -5.59
CA PRO A 22 6.59 12.97 -5.60
C PRO A 22 7.09 13.24 -4.18
N VAL A 23 8.40 13.50 -4.03
CA VAL A 23 9.04 13.73 -2.71
C VAL A 23 8.33 14.79 -1.88
N ARG A 24 7.80 15.83 -2.53
CA ARG A 24 7.04 16.91 -1.88
C ARG A 24 5.72 16.43 -1.27
N ASP A 25 5.09 15.44 -1.88
CA ASP A 25 3.75 14.95 -1.52
C ASP A 25 3.84 13.79 -0.53
N TYR A 26 4.97 13.06 -0.51
CA TYR A 26 5.19 11.90 0.37
C TYR A 26 4.83 12.16 1.84
N ASN A 27 5.36 13.23 2.44
CA ASN A 27 5.12 13.52 3.86
C ASN A 27 3.66 13.89 4.16
N MET A 28 3.00 14.58 3.23
CA MET A 28 1.60 14.96 3.34
C MET A 28 0.70 13.72 3.21
N THR A 29 0.89 12.93 2.16
CA THR A 29 0.14 11.70 1.92
C THR A 29 0.33 10.68 3.04
N ARG A 30 1.57 10.46 3.52
CA ARG A 30 1.83 9.60 4.67
C ARG A 30 1.04 10.04 5.90
N ARG A 31 1.07 11.33 6.26
CA ARG A 31 0.31 11.84 7.41
C ARG A 31 -1.18 11.66 7.24
N ARG A 32 -1.71 11.88 6.02
CA ARG A 32 -3.13 11.70 5.72
C ARG A 32 -3.55 10.24 5.88
N ILE A 33 -2.78 9.29 5.35
CA ILE A 33 -3.05 7.85 5.53
C ILE A 33 -3.01 7.46 7.01
N ILE A 34 -2.00 7.92 7.75
CA ILE A 34 -1.89 7.65 9.19
C ILE A 34 -3.12 8.16 9.95
N ASN A 35 -3.55 9.39 9.65
CA ASN A 35 -4.66 10.05 10.32
C ASN A 35 -6.02 9.47 9.95
N GLU A 36 -6.28 9.18 8.68
CA GLU A 36 -7.58 8.67 8.22
C GLU A 36 -7.74 7.19 8.57
N CYS A 37 -6.70 6.37 8.39
CA CYS A 37 -6.73 4.96 8.76
C CYS A 37 -6.57 4.71 10.28
N LYS A 38 -6.35 5.76 11.09
CA LYS A 38 -6.14 5.68 12.55
C LYS A 38 -5.03 4.70 12.96
N ILE A 39 -3.94 4.69 12.20
CA ILE A 39 -2.79 3.80 12.42
C ILE A 39 -1.60 4.54 13.02
N THR A 40 -0.53 3.81 13.35
CA THR A 40 0.75 4.40 13.74
C THR A 40 1.71 4.45 12.55
N ASP A 41 2.78 5.26 12.66
CA ASP A 41 3.90 5.23 11.72
C ASP A 41 4.51 3.82 11.55
N GLN A 42 4.48 3.00 12.60
CA GLN A 42 5.01 1.63 12.52
C GLN A 42 4.15 0.76 11.61
N ILE A 43 2.82 0.86 11.70
CA ILE A 43 1.91 0.11 10.84
C ILE A 43 2.08 0.56 9.38
N PHE A 44 2.17 1.87 9.12
CA PHE A 44 2.46 2.40 7.78
C PHE A 44 3.74 1.78 7.18
N ARG A 45 4.82 1.72 7.98
CA ARG A 45 6.09 1.10 7.55
C ARG A 45 5.95 -0.40 7.30
N ASN A 46 5.19 -1.10 8.13
CA ASN A 46 4.95 -2.53 7.95
C ASN A 46 4.21 -2.79 6.63
N TRP A 47 3.19 -1.99 6.30
CA TRP A 47 2.51 -2.06 5.01
C TRP A 47 3.47 -1.78 3.85
N LYS A 48 4.23 -0.67 3.90
CA LYS A 48 5.19 -0.31 2.84
C LYS A 48 6.26 -1.38 2.61
N ASN A 49 6.71 -2.05 3.67
CA ASN A 49 7.75 -3.08 3.59
C ASN A 49 7.18 -4.49 3.37
N GLY A 50 5.85 -4.66 3.26
CA GLY A 50 5.21 -5.96 3.06
C GLY A 50 5.27 -6.88 4.29
N LEU A 51 5.51 -6.33 5.48
CA LEU A 51 5.53 -7.08 6.74
C LEU A 51 4.12 -7.39 7.27
N SER A 52 3.11 -6.66 6.80
CA SER A 52 1.70 -6.94 7.06
C SER A 52 0.87 -6.41 5.90
N ALA A 53 -0.23 -7.11 5.57
CA ALA A 53 -1.16 -6.67 4.54
C ALA A 53 -1.91 -5.38 4.95
N VAL A 54 -2.33 -4.61 3.95
CA VAL A 54 -3.28 -3.50 4.14
C VAL A 54 -4.68 -4.10 4.34
N PRO A 55 -5.38 -3.81 5.46
CA PRO A 55 -6.73 -4.33 5.70
C PRO A 55 -7.75 -3.81 4.68
N GLU A 56 -8.78 -4.61 4.36
CA GLU A 56 -9.87 -4.22 3.44
C GLU A 56 -10.48 -2.85 3.74
N LEU A 57 -10.71 -2.54 5.01
CA LEU A 57 -11.29 -1.26 5.43
C LEU A 57 -10.37 -0.04 5.15
N ALA A 58 -9.06 -0.26 5.03
CA ALA A 58 -8.10 0.81 4.75
C ALA A 58 -7.90 1.04 3.24
N LYS A 59 -8.11 0.01 2.41
CA LYS A 59 -7.96 0.10 0.96
C LYS A 59 -8.80 1.21 0.29
N PRO A 60 -10.12 1.37 0.58
CA PRO A 60 -10.90 2.45 -0.03
C PRO A 60 -10.43 3.84 0.41
N ILE A 61 -10.00 3.99 1.66
CA ILE A 61 -9.43 5.26 2.17
C ILE A 61 -8.15 5.60 1.40
N ILE A 62 -7.29 4.61 1.15
CA ILE A 62 -6.05 4.81 0.40
C ILE A 62 -6.35 5.15 -1.07
N ASN A 63 -7.31 4.48 -1.70
CA ASN A 63 -7.75 4.82 -3.07
C ASN A 63 -8.27 6.26 -3.14
N GLU A 64 -9.08 6.70 -2.17
CA GLU A 64 -9.57 8.09 -2.09
C GLU A 64 -8.42 9.10 -1.92
N ILE A 65 -7.45 8.81 -1.06
CA ILE A 65 -6.27 9.66 -0.86
C ILE A 65 -5.41 9.71 -2.13
N ALA A 66 -5.25 8.59 -2.83
CA ALA A 66 -4.48 8.47 -4.06
C ALA A 66 -5.16 9.18 -5.24
N GLY A 67 -6.49 9.25 -5.25
CA GLY A 67 -7.27 9.77 -6.37
C GLY A 67 -7.39 8.78 -7.55
N TYR A 68 -7.03 7.52 -7.34
CA TYR A 68 -7.14 6.42 -8.29
C TYR A 68 -7.15 5.07 -7.54
N GLU A 69 -7.42 3.98 -8.25
CA GLU A 69 -7.44 2.63 -7.68
C GLU A 69 -6.02 2.10 -7.46
N VAL A 70 -5.49 2.24 -6.25
CA VAL A 70 -4.26 1.57 -5.80
C VAL A 70 -4.52 0.09 -5.56
N PHE A 71 -5.66 -0.21 -4.94
CA PHE A 71 -6.16 -1.56 -4.75
C PHE A 71 -7.41 -1.76 -5.58
N ASN A 72 -7.46 -2.86 -6.35
CA ASN A 72 -8.70 -3.29 -6.97
C ASN A 72 -9.63 -3.84 -5.89
N LEU A 73 -10.81 -3.24 -5.74
CA LEU A 73 -11.84 -3.65 -4.79
C LEU A 73 -12.94 -4.48 -5.44
N GLU A 74 -12.96 -4.55 -6.78
CA GLU A 74 -13.86 -5.40 -7.54
C GLU A 74 -13.21 -6.77 -7.74
N GLY A 75 -13.45 -7.68 -6.79
CA GLY A 75 -13.18 -9.11 -6.95
C GLY A 75 -12.28 -9.76 -5.90
N GLU A 76 -12.87 -10.11 -4.75
CA GLU A 76 -12.55 -11.31 -3.98
C GLU A 76 -13.85 -12.06 -3.61
#